data_AF-A0A934GWT4-F1
#
_entry.id   AF-A0A934GWT4-F1
#
_cell.length_a   1.000
_cell.length_b   1.000
_cell.length_c   1.000
_cell.angle_alpha   90.00
_cell.angle_beta   90.00
_cell.angle_gamma   90.00
#
_symmetry.space_group_name_H-M   'P 1'
#
loop_
_entity.id
_entity.type
_entity.pdbx_description
1 polymer ?
#
loop_
_entity_poly.entity_id
_entity_poly.type
_entity_poly.pdbx_seq_one_letter_code
_entity_poly.pdbx_strand_id
1 'polypeptide(L)'
;MDGTNIREVTSKGITYVDDDGQEQFIDFEACYQNYLKRFEDPHFRERLRQLNKLNVIGLRITIKRLKAWREVGARNVLGPPWDNGPYIEFHTEPPIRFQFETREDMYDLLLDTVRKAGWQTFDLS
;
A
#
# COMPACT_ATOMS: atom_id res chain seq x y z
N MET A 1 4.20 -12.64 4.60
CA MET A 1 4.45 -12.73 6.04
C MET A 1 3.12 -12.65 6.78
N ASP A 2 3.07 -13.18 8.00
CA ASP A 2 1.91 -13.05 8.88
C ASP A 2 1.89 -11.64 9.52
N GLY A 3 0.72 -11.04 9.67
CA GLY A 3 0.54 -9.74 10.32
C GLY A 3 1.01 -9.71 11.77
N THR A 4 1.05 -10.87 12.44
CA THR A 4 1.60 -11.04 13.80
C THR A 4 3.11 -10.80 13.89
N ASN A 5 3.82 -10.77 12.75
CA ASN A 5 5.24 -10.42 12.71
C ASN A 5 5.49 -8.91 12.94
N ILE A 6 4.44 -8.08 12.84
CA ILE A 6 4.54 -6.64 13.09
C ILE A 6 4.71 -6.40 14.60
N ARG A 7 5.76 -5.65 14.95
CA ARG A 7 6.08 -5.29 16.34
C ARG A 7 5.58 -3.90 16.70
N GLU A 8 5.70 -2.96 15.77
CA GLU A 8 5.33 -1.58 16.00
C GLU A 8 4.85 -0.92 14.70
N VAL A 9 3.82 -0.09 14.80
CA VAL A 9 3.36 0.79 13.73
C VAL A 9 3.45 2.22 14.23
N THR A 10 4.20 3.05 13.52
CA THR A 10 4.35 4.48 13.83
C THR A 10 3.86 5.34 12.66
N SER A 11 3.91 6.66 12.80
CA SER A 11 3.60 7.57 11.69
C SER A 11 4.64 7.54 10.56
N LYS A 12 5.83 6.97 10.81
CA LYS A 12 6.91 6.88 9.83
C LYS A 12 6.94 5.55 9.09
N GLY A 13 6.41 4.49 9.70
CA GLY A 13 6.63 3.15 9.17
C GLY A 13 6.28 2.03 10.12
N ILE A 14 6.73 0.83 9.77
CA ILE A 14 6.43 -0.42 10.48
C ILE A 14 7.73 -1.13 10.82
N THR A 15 7.87 -1.52 12.08
CA THR A 15 8.92 -2.43 12.54
C THR A 15 8.34 -3.84 12.60
N TYR A 16 9.02 -4.81 11.99
CA TYR A 16 8.58 -6.20 11.93
C TYR A 16 9.75 -7.17 12.05
N VAL A 17 9.46 -8.43 12.33
CA VAL A 17 10.44 -9.51 12.32
C VAL A 17 10.28 -10.34 11.05
N ASP A 18 11.34 -10.49 10.26
CA ASP A 18 11.33 -11.30 9.05
C ASP A 18 11.41 -12.81 9.34
N ASP A 19 11.40 -13.62 8.28
CA ASP A 19 11.41 -15.09 8.37
C ASP A 19 12.74 -15.63 8.95
N ASP A 20 13.81 -14.84 8.93
CA ASP A 20 15.11 -15.15 9.54
C ASP A 20 15.22 -14.68 11.00
N GLY A 21 14.12 -14.13 11.55
CA GLY A 21 14.05 -13.62 12.91
C GLY A 21 14.74 -12.27 13.11
N GLN A 22 15.08 -11.56 12.04
CA GLN A 22 15.73 -10.24 12.10
C GLN A 22 14.69 -9.12 12.13
N GLU A 23 14.99 -8.07 12.89
CA GLU A 23 14.18 -6.86 12.89
C GLU A 23 14.42 -6.06 11.61
N GLN A 24 13.33 -5.69 10.96
CA GLN A 24 13.30 -4.93 9.72
C GLN A 24 12.36 -3.73 9.86
N PHE A 25 12.57 -2.73 9.00
CA PHE A 25 11.76 -1.52 9.00
C PHE A 25 11.25 -1.18 7.60
N ILE A 26 9.94 -0.95 7.49
CA ILE A 26 9.30 -0.39 6.30
C ILE A 26 9.11 1.10 6.51
N ASP A 27 9.78 1.90 5.70
CA ASP A 27 9.62 3.36 5.68
C ASP A 27 8.47 3.78 4.74
N PHE A 28 7.48 4.49 5.27
CA PHE A 28 6.31 4.95 4.49
C PHE A 28 6.65 6.02 3.46
N GLU A 29 7.63 6.90 3.73
CA GLU A 29 8.09 7.85 2.73
C GLU A 29 8.79 7.10 1.60
N ALA A 30 9.63 6.11 1.89
CA ALA A 30 10.25 5.29 0.85
C ALA A 30 9.21 4.54 0.00
N CYS A 31 8.18 3.96 0.64
CA CYS A 31 7.05 3.35 -0.07
C CYS A 31 6.34 4.35 -0.98
N TYR A 32 6.08 5.56 -0.49
CA TYR A 32 5.45 6.61 -1.28
C TYR A 32 6.34 7.08 -2.44
N GLN A 33 7.66 7.18 -2.26
CA GLN A 33 8.57 7.50 -3.36
C GLN A 33 8.56 6.41 -4.43
N ASN A 34 8.55 5.14 -4.04
CA ASN A 34 8.43 4.02 -4.98
C ASN A 34 7.08 4.05 -5.72
N TYR A 35 6.00 4.35 -5.01
CA TYR A 35 4.70 4.61 -5.61
C TYR A 35 4.76 5.76 -6.65
N LEU A 36 5.48 6.84 -6.35
CA LEU A 36 5.61 7.98 -7.26
C LEU A 36 6.36 7.65 -8.54
N LYS A 37 7.42 6.81 -8.47
CA LYS A 37 8.21 6.37 -9.63
C LYS A 37 7.35 5.75 -10.73
N ARG A 38 6.27 5.03 -10.37
CA ARG A 38 5.38 4.40 -11.36
C ARG A 38 4.71 5.42 -12.30
N PHE A 39 4.55 6.67 -11.87
CA PHE A 39 4.00 7.73 -12.72
C PHE A 39 5.03 8.35 -13.67
N GLU A 40 6.30 7.98 -13.55
CA GLU A 40 7.36 8.37 -14.47
C GLU A 40 7.44 7.39 -15.66
N ASP A 41 7.00 6.14 -15.47
CA ASP A 41 6.89 5.13 -16.51
C ASP A 41 5.85 5.52 -17.60
N PRO A 42 6.29 5.72 -18.86
CA PRO A 42 5.39 6.01 -19.97
C PRO A 42 4.33 4.92 -20.20
N HIS A 43 4.67 3.64 -19.98
CA HIS A 43 3.74 2.53 -20.19
C HIS A 43 2.60 2.55 -19.16
N PHE A 44 2.92 2.74 -17.88
CA PHE A 44 1.92 2.95 -16.85
C PHE A 44 1.00 4.13 -17.16
N ARG A 45 1.57 5.28 -17.56
CA ARG A 45 0.78 6.48 -17.88
C ARG A 45 -0.18 6.26 -19.05
N GLU A 46 0.28 5.57 -20.09
CA GLU A 46 -0.55 5.26 -21.26
C GLU A 46 -1.66 4.27 -20.89
N ARG A 47 -1.36 3.24 -20.10
CA ARG A 47 -2.37 2.30 -19.59
C ARG A 47 -3.43 3.02 -18.74
N LEU A 48 -3.00 3.89 -17.82
CA LEU A 48 -3.89 4.70 -16.99
C LEU A 48 -4.80 5.59 -17.86
N ARG A 49 -4.24 6.20 -18.91
CA ARG A 49 -4.97 7.03 -19.86
C ARG A 49 -6.04 6.23 -20.60
N GLN A 50 -5.69 5.05 -21.11
CA GLN A 50 -6.62 4.20 -21.87
C GLN A 50 -7.76 3.66 -21.01
N LEU A 51 -7.44 3.09 -19.84
CA LEU A 51 -8.44 2.52 -18.93
C LEU A 51 -9.47 3.55 -18.48
N ASN A 52 -9.03 4.79 -18.26
CA ASN A 52 -9.89 5.88 -17.81
C ASN A 52 -10.38 6.79 -18.96
N LYS A 53 -10.10 6.43 -20.22
CA LYS A 53 -10.47 7.19 -21.43
C LYS A 53 -10.08 8.69 -21.33
N LEU A 54 -8.91 8.97 -20.78
CA LEU A 54 -8.45 10.33 -20.50
C LEU A 54 -7.80 10.97 -21.74
N ASN A 55 -8.01 12.27 -21.90
CA ASN A 55 -7.15 13.12 -22.73
C ASN A 55 -5.90 13.56 -21.94
N VAL A 56 -4.98 14.29 -22.57
CA VAL A 56 -3.70 14.70 -21.96
C VAL A 56 -3.92 15.55 -20.69
N ILE A 57 -4.91 16.46 -20.71
CA ILE A 57 -5.22 17.31 -19.55
C ILE A 57 -5.80 16.47 -18.41
N GLY A 58 -6.73 15.56 -18.73
CA GLY A 58 -7.33 14.64 -17.78
C GLY A 58 -6.30 13.72 -17.13
N LEU A 59 -5.35 13.20 -17.91
CA LEU A 59 -4.22 12.42 -17.39
C LEU A 59 -3.38 13.23 -16.40
N ARG A 60 -3.04 14.48 -16.74
CA ARG A 60 -2.25 15.37 -15.86
C ARG A 60 -2.98 15.65 -14.54
N ILE A 61 -4.28 15.96 -14.59
CA ILE A 61 -5.09 16.19 -13.38
C ILE A 61 -5.18 14.91 -12.54
N THR A 62 -5.38 13.77 -13.18
CA THR A 62 -5.49 12.47 -12.52
C THR A 62 -4.19 12.11 -11.80
N ILE A 63 -3.03 12.22 -12.47
CA ILE A 63 -1.72 11.98 -11.85
C ILE A 63 -1.52 12.94 -10.67
N LYS A 64 -1.86 14.23 -10.80
CA LYS A 64 -1.75 15.18 -9.68
C LYS A 64 -2.57 14.75 -8.47
N ARG A 65 -3.79 14.25 -8.68
CA ARG A 65 -4.66 13.74 -7.60
C ARG A 65 -4.11 12.47 -6.96
N LEU A 66 -3.62 11.54 -7.78
CA LEU A 66 -3.04 10.29 -7.29
C LEU A 66 -1.77 10.54 -6.46
N LYS A 67 -0.90 11.47 -6.90
CA LYS A 67 0.26 11.88 -6.09
C LYS A 67 -0.17 12.48 -4.75
N ALA A 68 -1.20 13.34 -4.74
CA ALA A 68 -1.70 13.95 -3.49
C ALA A 68 -2.35 12.94 -2.51
N TRP A 69 -2.72 11.74 -2.97
CA TRP A 69 -3.31 10.69 -2.13
C TRP A 69 -2.32 10.09 -1.12
N ARG A 70 -0.99 10.20 -1.36
CA ARG A 70 0.06 9.65 -0.47
C ARG A 70 -0.11 8.16 -0.17
N GLU A 71 -0.23 7.37 -1.23
CA GLU A 71 -0.38 5.91 -1.14
C GLU A 71 0.95 5.25 -0.75
N VAL A 72 0.91 4.35 0.25
CA VAL A 72 2.08 3.58 0.71
C VAL A 72 1.97 2.08 0.41
N GLY A 73 0.79 1.62 -0.01
CA GLY A 73 0.55 0.22 -0.35
C GLY A 73 -0.87 -0.02 -0.87
N ALA A 74 -1.14 -1.27 -1.24
CA ALA A 74 -2.47 -1.74 -1.57
C ALA A 74 -2.95 -2.75 -0.53
N ARG A 75 -4.27 -2.88 -0.37
CA ARG A 75 -4.90 -3.82 0.57
C ARG A 75 -6.00 -4.61 -0.11
N ASN A 76 -6.25 -5.81 0.39
CA ASN A 76 -7.49 -6.54 0.16
C ASN A 76 -8.11 -6.83 1.53
N VAL A 77 -9.42 -6.59 1.68
CA VAL A 77 -10.15 -6.86 2.93
C VAL A 77 -11.01 -8.13 2.86
N LEU A 78 -11.03 -8.80 1.71
CA LEU A 78 -11.84 -10.01 1.49
C LEU A 78 -11.21 -11.21 2.20
N GLY A 79 -12.08 -12.06 2.74
CA GLY A 79 -11.72 -13.39 3.24
C GLY A 79 -12.55 -14.48 2.56
N PRO A 80 -12.47 -15.73 3.04
CA PRO A 80 -13.20 -16.84 2.45
C PRO A 80 -14.71 -16.57 2.39
N PRO A 81 -15.41 -16.97 1.30
CA PRO A 81 -14.93 -17.73 0.14
C PRO A 81 -14.33 -16.89 -1.00
N TRP A 82 -14.21 -15.57 -0.83
CA TRP A 82 -13.87 -14.65 -1.93
C TRP A 82 -12.38 -14.45 -2.12
N ASP A 83 -11.59 -14.60 -1.05
CA ASP A 83 -10.13 -14.63 -1.08
C ASP A 83 -9.58 -15.47 0.10
N ASN A 84 -8.26 -15.62 0.20
CA ASN A 84 -7.57 -16.39 1.25
C ASN A 84 -7.33 -15.59 2.54
N GLY A 85 -7.98 -14.43 2.69
CA GLY A 85 -7.91 -13.57 3.87
C GLY A 85 -7.40 -12.16 3.55
N PRO A 86 -7.59 -11.20 4.48
CA PRO A 86 -7.16 -9.83 4.28
C PRO A 86 -5.64 -9.67 4.24
N TYR A 87 -5.13 -8.74 3.43
CA TYR A 87 -3.70 -8.44 3.38
C TYR A 87 -3.44 -6.97 3.09
N ILE A 88 -2.22 -6.52 3.41
CA ILE A 88 -1.65 -5.26 2.96
C ILE A 88 -0.28 -5.54 2.33
N GLU A 89 -0.08 -5.05 1.12
CA GLU A 89 1.18 -5.09 0.39
C GLU A 89 1.72 -3.68 0.23
N PHE A 90 2.90 -3.42 0.79
CA PHE A 90 3.56 -2.12 0.74
C PHE A 90 4.37 -1.96 -0.53
N HIS A 91 4.51 -0.73 -1.00
CA HIS A 91 5.31 -0.35 -2.17
C HIS A 91 6.83 -0.37 -1.86
N THR A 92 7.30 -1.37 -1.13
CA THR A 92 8.73 -1.65 -0.94
C THR A 92 9.31 -2.28 -2.21
N GLU A 93 10.64 -2.33 -2.32
CA GLU A 93 11.36 -2.99 -3.41
C GLU A 93 12.33 -4.02 -2.81
N PRO A 94 12.01 -5.33 -2.81
CA PRO A 94 10.79 -5.96 -3.34
C PRO A 94 9.53 -5.69 -2.50
N PRO A 95 8.31 -5.86 -3.07
CA PRO A 95 7.06 -5.68 -2.33
C PRO A 95 6.94 -6.61 -1.14
N ILE A 96 6.52 -6.06 -0.01
CA ILE A 96 6.34 -6.79 1.24
C ILE A 96 4.85 -6.86 1.56
N ARG A 97 4.35 -8.09 1.76
CA ARG A 97 2.95 -8.37 2.09
C ARG A 97 2.80 -8.97 3.49
N PHE A 98 1.89 -8.39 4.27
CA PHE A 98 1.39 -8.94 5.52
C PHE A 98 -0.04 -9.46 5.33
N GLN A 99 -0.24 -10.72 5.67
CA GLN A 99 -1.51 -11.43 5.65
C GLN A 99 -2.11 -11.41 7.06
N PHE A 100 -3.41 -11.18 7.16
CA PHE A 100 -4.15 -11.14 8.42
C PHE A 100 -5.19 -12.25 8.46
N GLU A 101 -5.54 -12.68 9.68
CA GLU A 101 -6.61 -13.65 9.90
C GLU A 101 -7.98 -13.04 9.62
N THR A 102 -8.24 -11.86 10.20
CA THR A 102 -9.49 -11.13 10.01
C THR A 102 -9.28 -9.72 9.50
N ARG A 103 -10.36 -9.09 9.05
CA ARG A 103 -10.33 -7.69 8.61
C ARG A 103 -10.07 -6.80 9.82
N GLU A 104 -10.69 -7.14 10.94
CA GLU A 104 -10.62 -6.41 12.19
C GLU A 104 -9.17 -6.30 12.68
N ASP A 105 -8.41 -7.41 12.66
CA ASP A 105 -6.98 -7.41 13.05
C ASP A 105 -6.14 -6.42 12.23
N MET A 106 -6.37 -6.38 10.92
CA MET A 106 -5.68 -5.45 10.03
C MET A 106 -6.04 -3.98 10.32
N TYR A 107 -7.30 -3.71 10.66
CA TYR A 107 -7.76 -2.36 10.98
C TYR A 107 -7.21 -1.88 12.32
N ASP A 108 -7.34 -2.70 13.35
CA ASP A 108 -6.91 -2.40 14.71
C ASP A 108 -5.38 -2.25 14.81
N LEU A 109 -4.63 -3.09 14.10
CA LEU A 109 -3.17 -3.05 14.15
C LEU A 109 -2.58 -1.92 13.30
N LEU A 110 -3.12 -1.68 12.11
CA LEU A 110 -2.36 -0.96 11.07
C LEU A 110 -3.08 0.22 10.44
N LEU A 111 -4.29 0.02 9.90
CA LEU A 111 -4.92 1.02 9.03
C LEU A 111 -5.26 2.31 9.77
N ASP A 112 -5.64 2.20 11.05
CA ASP A 112 -5.92 3.36 11.88
C ASP A 112 -4.70 4.27 12.05
N THR A 113 -3.54 3.69 12.31
CA THR A 113 -2.27 4.43 12.49
C THR A 113 -1.81 5.04 11.17
N VAL A 114 -1.86 4.27 10.07
CA VAL A 114 -1.52 4.75 8.71
C VAL A 114 -2.38 5.97 8.34
N ARG A 115 -3.70 5.89 8.56
CA ARG A 115 -4.63 7.00 8.27
C ARG A 115 -4.39 8.20 9.17
N LYS A 116 -4.20 8.00 10.48
CA LYS A 116 -3.90 9.08 11.45
C LYS A 116 -2.59 9.80 11.11
N ALA A 117 -1.63 9.11 10.50
CA ALA A 117 -0.37 9.68 10.02
C ALA A 117 -0.48 10.39 8.65
N GLY A 118 -1.67 10.38 8.02
CA GLY A 118 -1.92 11.04 6.75
C GLY A 118 -1.45 10.24 5.52
N TRP A 119 -1.21 8.94 5.69
CA TRP A 119 -0.90 7.99 4.62
C TRP A 119 -2.17 7.24 4.18
N GLN A 120 -2.14 6.68 2.98
CA GLN A 120 -3.27 5.92 2.44
C GLN A 120 -2.84 4.56 1.90
N THR A 121 -3.77 3.61 1.87
CA THR A 121 -3.65 2.36 1.10
C THR A 121 -4.79 2.26 0.09
N PHE A 122 -4.50 1.72 -1.09
CA PHE A 122 -5.52 1.49 -2.12
C PHE A 122 -6.28 0.20 -1.84
N ASP A 123 -7.61 0.22 -1.91
CA ASP A 123 -8.45 -0.97 -1.70
C ASP A 123 -8.64 -1.73 -3.02
N LEU A 124 -8.34 -3.03 -3.02
CA LEU A 124 -8.49 -3.92 -4.18
C LEU A 124 -9.76 -4.78 -4.13
N SER A 125 -10.54 -4.69 -3.04
CA SER A 125 -11.77 -5.46 -2.86
C SER A 125 -12.99 -4.90 -3.60
#